data_AF-Q06F34-F1
#
_entry.id   AF-Q06F34-F1
#
_cell.length_a   1.000
_cell.length_b   1.000
_cell.length_c   1.000
_cell.angle_alpha   90.00
_cell.angle_beta   90.00
_cell.angle_gamma   90.00
#
_symmetry.space_group_name_H-M   'P 1'
#
loop_
_entity.id
_entity.type
_entity.pdbx_description
1 polymer ?
#
loop_
_entity_poly.entity_id
_entity_poly.type
_entity_poly.pdbx_seq_one_letter_code
_entity_poly.pdbx_strand_id
1 'polypeptide(L)' 'INPRLDGCIRSWNLMKQGASGIKEIIQEKQNKHCLVTVEKGSFWNCSISHRL' A
#
# COMPACT_ATOMS: atom_id res chain seq x y z
N ILE A 1 11.70 -14.05 11.89
CA ILE A 1 12.06 -13.08 10.84
C ILE A 1 10.78 -12.66 10.14
N ASN A 2 10.44 -11.37 10.16
CA ASN A 2 9.24 -10.86 9.49
C ASN A 2 9.69 -10.10 8.23
N PRO A 3 9.81 -10.77 7.07
CA PRO A 3 10.36 -10.15 5.88
C PRO A 3 9.45 -9.01 5.42
N ARG A 4 10.04 -7.85 5.09
CA ARG A 4 9.28 -6.76 4.47
C ARG A 4 8.96 -7.15 3.04
N LEU A 5 7.70 -6.94 2.64
CA LEU A 5 7.25 -7.10 1.26
C LEU A 5 7.29 -5.73 0.57
N ASP A 6 8.18 -5.59 -0.39
CA ASP A 6 8.27 -4.42 -1.27
C ASP A 6 7.49 -4.70 -2.57
N GLY A 7 6.17 -4.73 -2.47
CA GLY A 7 5.29 -5.11 -3.57
C GLY A 7 3.81 -4.88 -3.27
N CYS A 8 2.99 -4.90 -4.32
CA CYS A 8 1.55 -4.74 -4.22
C CYS A 8 0.84 -6.10 -4.20
N ILE A 9 -0.16 -6.26 -3.34
CA ILE A 9 -1.02 -7.45 -3.32
C ILE A 9 -2.42 -7.08 -3.80
N ARG A 10 -2.95 -7.87 -4.75
CA ARG A 10 -4.32 -7.76 -5.25
C ARG A 10 -5.13 -8.99 -4.88
N SER A 11 -6.44 -8.82 -4.71
CA SER A 11 -7.40 -9.92 -4.49
C SER A 11 -7.03 -10.79 -3.29
N TRP A 12 -6.68 -10.14 -2.17
CA TRP A 12 -6.31 -10.83 -0.94
C TRP A 12 -7.49 -11.63 -0.37
N ASN A 13 -7.33 -12.95 -0.30
CA ASN A 13 -8.32 -13.87 0.25
C ASN A 13 -7.68 -14.72 1.35
N LEU A 14 -7.84 -14.32 2.61
CA LEU A 14 -7.41 -15.12 3.76
C LEU A 14 -8.42 -16.24 4.00
N MET A 15 -8.01 -17.48 3.69
CA MET A 15 -8.81 -18.68 3.98
C MET A 15 -9.23 -18.68 5.46
N LYS A 16 -10.53 -18.43 5.69
CA LYS A 16 -11.25 -18.42 6.98
C LYS A 16 -11.12 -17.21 7.90
N GLN A 17 -10.41 -16.14 7.53
CA GLN A 17 -10.60 -14.84 8.20
C GLN A 17 -11.66 -14.06 7.41
N GLY A 18 -12.93 -14.42 7.60
CA GLY A 18 -14.05 -13.89 6.80
C GLY A 18 -14.00 -12.36 6.71
N ALA A 19 -14.00 -11.82 5.48
CA ALA A 19 -14.13 -10.41 5.07
C ALA A 19 -13.54 -9.31 5.99
N SER A 20 -12.59 -9.64 6.89
CA SER A 20 -12.35 -8.81 8.06
C SER A 20 -11.34 -7.72 7.72
N GLY A 21 -11.87 -6.55 7.36
CA GLY A 21 -11.25 -5.24 7.58
C GLY A 21 -10.21 -4.79 6.55
N ILE A 22 -9.59 -5.69 5.79
CA ILE A 22 -8.51 -5.29 4.86
C ILE A 22 -9.04 -4.41 3.73
N LYS A 23 -10.22 -4.73 3.20
CA LYS A 23 -10.84 -3.92 2.14
C LYS A 23 -11.23 -2.54 2.68
N GLU A 24 -11.79 -2.49 3.87
CA GLU A 24 -12.23 -1.26 4.55
C GLU A 24 -11.02 -0.37 4.88
N ILE A 25 -9.93 -0.95 5.38
CA ILE A 25 -8.68 -0.23 5.68
C ILE A 25 -8.04 0.31 4.40
N ILE A 26 -8.00 -0.47 3.32
CA ILE A 26 -7.44 0.01 2.03
C ILE A 26 -8.32 1.12 1.44
N GLN A 27 -9.64 1.03 1.58
CA GLN A 27 -10.56 2.08 1.12
C GLN A 27 -10.48 3.35 1.97
N GLU A 28 -10.33 3.24 3.29
CA GLU A 28 -10.24 4.39 4.19
C GLU A 28 -8.88 5.09 4.09
N LYS A 29 -7.80 4.34 3.86
CA LYS A 29 -6.43 4.88 3.85
C LYS A 29 -5.92 5.06 2.43
N GLN A 30 -5.94 6.30 1.94
CA GLN A 30 -5.41 6.64 0.61
C GLN A 30 -3.92 6.23 0.42
N ASN A 31 -3.12 6.20 1.48
CA ASN A 31 -1.72 5.79 1.43
C ASN A 31 -1.48 4.27 1.36
N LYS A 32 -2.56 3.46 1.25
CA LYS A 32 -2.50 2.00 1.08
C LYS A 32 -2.85 1.55 -0.34
N HIS A 33 -3.07 2.48 -1.26
CA HIS A 33 -3.19 2.18 -2.68
C HIS A 33 -1.80 2.04 -3.32
N CYS A 34 -1.66 1.02 -4.15
CA CYS A 34 -0.49 0.86 -4.98
C CYS A 34 -0.56 1.79 -6.19
N LEU A 35 0.61 2.17 -6.71
CA LEU A 35 0.71 2.79 -8.02
C LEU A 35 0.24 1.82 -9.11
N VAL A 36 -0.47 2.33 -10.12
CA VAL A 36 -0.99 1.51 -11.23
C VAL A 36 0.16 0.95 -12.09
N THR A 37 1.20 1.75 -12.28
CA THR A 37 2.40 1.41 -13.03
C THR A 37 3.61 1.59 -12.14
N VAL A 38 4.49 0.59 -12.11
CA VAL A 38 5.73 0.60 -11.32
C VAL A 38 6.88 0.11 -12.17
N GLU A 39 8.07 0.64 -11.89
CA GLU A 39 9.33 0.18 -12.47
C GLU A 39 10.27 -0.23 -11.33
N LYS A 40 11.32 -0.99 -11.68
CA LYS A 40 12.31 -1.40 -10.68
C LYS A 40 13.12 -0.19 -10.22
N GLY A 41 13.08 0.10 -8.93
CA GLY A 41 13.82 1.21 -8.33
C GLY A 41 13.19 1.63 -7.01
N SER A 42 13.60 2.80 -6.50
CA SER A 42 13.07 3.37 -5.27
C SER A 42 12.43 4.72 -5.56
N PHE A 43 11.19 4.91 -5.13
CA PHE A 43 10.48 6.19 -5.27
C PHE A 43 10.78 7.10 -4.07
N TRP A 44 11.29 8.30 -4.33
CA TRP A 44 11.55 9.34 -3.32
C TRP A 44 10.62 10.53 -3.57
N ASN A 45 9.65 10.75 -2.68
CA ASN A 45 8.74 11.88 -2.78
C ASN A 45 9.32 13.10 -2.05
N CYS A 46 9.87 14.07 -2.78
CA CYS A 46 10.37 15.31 -2.19
C CYS A 46 9.27 16.39 -2.21
N SER A 47 8.60 16.60 -1.08
CA SER A 47 7.68 17.73 -0.91
C SER A 47 8.48 19.00 -0.60
N ILE A 48 8.48 19.98 -1.50
CA ILE A 48 9.02 21.32 -1.20
C ILE A 48 8.06 21.99 -0.20
N SER A 49 8.41 21.96 1.07
CA SER A 49 7.70 22.74 2.09
C SER A 49 8.09 24.21 1.93
N HIS A 50 7.35 24.96 1.12
CA HIS A 50 7.36 26.43 1.21
C HIS A 50 6.80 26.81 2.59
N ARG A 51 7.72 27.10 3.51
CA ARG A 51 7.41 27.73 4.78
C ARG A 51 7.15 29.21 4.48
N LEU A 52 5.87 29.59 4.42
CA LEU A 52 5.45 31.00 4.49
C LEU A 52 5.70 31.54 5.90
#